data_AF-A0A0A9WIC4-F1
#
_entry.id   AF-A0A0A9WIC4-F1
#
_cell.length_a   1.000
_cell.length_b   1.000
_cell.length_c   1.000
_cell.angle_alpha   90.00
_cell.angle_beta   90.00
_cell.angle_gamma   90.00
#
_symmetry.space_group_name_H-M   'P 1'
#
loop_
_entity.id
_entity.type
_entity.pdbx_description
1 polymer ?
#
loop_
_entity_poly.entity_id
_entity_poly.type
_entity_poly.pdbx_seq_one_letter_code
_entity_poly.pdbx_strand_id
1 'polypeptide(L)'
;MYMPAADSWTTDAGTERTGSLATLYDTRPYIVLLKWSNLFPSREFRIFVVHNLLVGITQRDLVMYEELQSSRRREEILGLISNFHRDVFSKHFTSTTSHCCYDIYIDKFDT
;
A
#
# COMPACT_ATOMS: atom_id res chain seq x y z
N MET A 1 8.70 -10.90 -22.68
CA MET A 1 7.35 -10.30 -22.58
C MET A 1 6.61 -10.65 -23.85
N TYR A 2 5.72 -11.65 -23.77
CA TYR A 2 4.89 -12.10 -24.88
C TYR A 2 3.52 -12.39 -24.28
N MET A 3 2.50 -11.62 -24.69
CA MET A 3 1.11 -11.96 -24.44
C MET A 3 0.59 -12.65 -25.69
N PRO A 4 0.08 -13.90 -25.62
CA PRO A 4 -0.61 -14.48 -26.74
C PRO A 4 -2.01 -13.86 -26.86
N ALA A 5 -2.40 -13.61 -28.11
CA ALA A 5 -3.69 -13.03 -28.50
C ALA A 5 -4.86 -13.94 -28.09
N ALA A 6 -5.97 -13.28 -27.78
CA ALA A 6 -7.28 -13.90 -27.67
C ALA A 6 -7.62 -14.64 -28.98
N ASP A 7 -8.20 -15.84 -28.82
CA ASP A 7 -9.23 -16.44 -29.69
C ASP A 7 -9.05 -17.97 -29.81
N SER A 8 -9.76 -18.71 -28.95
CA SER A 8 -10.34 -20.00 -29.33
C SER A 8 -11.43 -20.37 -28.32
N TRP A 9 -12.67 -20.17 -28.73
CA TRP A 9 -13.85 -20.66 -28.02
C TRP A 9 -13.97 -22.16 -28.26
N THR A 10 -13.71 -22.98 -27.24
CA THR A 10 -14.20 -24.36 -27.16
C THR A 10 -15.30 -24.42 -26.12
N THR A 11 -16.52 -24.68 -26.61
CA THR A 11 -17.74 -24.95 -25.86
C THR A 11 -17.59 -26.21 -25.03
N ASP A 12 -17.47 -26.06 -23.71
CA ASP A 12 -17.91 -27.06 -22.76
C ASP A 12 -19.07 -26.49 -21.94
N ALA A 13 -20.25 -27.06 -22.17
CA ALA A 13 -21.45 -26.80 -21.41
C ALA A 13 -21.25 -27.30 -19.97
N GLY A 14 -21.02 -26.37 -19.04
CA GLY A 14 -20.76 -26.70 -17.65
C GLY A 14 -21.01 -25.51 -16.72
N THR A 15 -22.27 -25.35 -16.31
CA THR A 15 -22.75 -24.53 -15.18
C THR A 15 -22.24 -23.08 -15.16
N GLU A 16 -23.01 -22.18 -15.76
CA GLU A 16 -22.87 -20.73 -15.55
C GLU A 16 -22.95 -20.41 -14.05
N ARG A 17 -21.80 -20.22 -13.39
CA ARG A 17 -21.72 -19.38 -12.21
C ARG A 17 -21.73 -17.92 -12.68
N THR A 18 -22.90 -17.46 -13.11
CA THR A 18 -23.25 -16.04 -13.26
C THR A 18 -23.39 -15.40 -11.87
N GLY A 19 -22.38 -15.55 -11.03
CA GLY A 19 -22.19 -14.68 -9.88
C GLY A 19 -21.54 -13.42 -10.40
N SER A 20 -22.33 -12.39 -10.70
CA SER A 20 -21.82 -11.06 -11.03
C SER A 20 -20.78 -10.67 -9.96
N LEU A 21 -19.54 -10.37 -10.37
CA LEU A 21 -18.50 -9.88 -9.45
C LEU A 21 -18.95 -8.59 -8.73
N ALA A 22 -19.94 -7.88 -9.28
CA ALA A 22 -20.56 -6.72 -8.65
C ALA A 22 -21.34 -7.06 -7.37
N THR A 23 -21.68 -8.33 -7.14
CA THR A 23 -22.38 -8.78 -5.93
C THR A 23 -21.43 -9.08 -4.75
N LEU A 24 -20.12 -9.18 -4.99
CA LEU A 24 -19.13 -9.54 -3.95
C LEU A 24 -18.62 -8.34 -3.15
N TYR A 25 -18.68 -7.14 -3.72
CA TYR A 25 -18.17 -5.93 -3.10
C TYR A 25 -19.27 -4.89 -3.04
N ASP A 26 -19.55 -4.41 -1.83
CA ASP A 26 -20.38 -3.24 -1.66
C ASP A 26 -19.68 -2.01 -2.25
N THR A 27 -20.13 -1.59 -3.43
CA THR A 27 -19.55 -0.47 -4.20
C THR A 27 -20.18 0.88 -3.86
N ARG A 28 -20.98 0.95 -2.78
CA ARG A 28 -21.59 2.21 -2.36
C ARG A 28 -20.51 3.24 -2.02
N PRO A 29 -20.68 4.50 -2.45
CA PRO A 29 -19.75 5.55 -2.09
C PRO A 29 -19.85 5.87 -0.60
N TYR A 30 -18.70 6.14 0.03
CA TYR A 30 -18.60 6.55 1.43
C TYR A 30 -17.97 7.93 1.52
N ILE A 31 -18.47 8.77 2.44
CA ILE A 31 -17.81 10.01 2.83
C ILE A 31 -17.04 9.72 4.12
N VAL A 32 -15.72 9.87 4.06
CA VAL A 32 -14.84 9.70 5.22
C VAL A 32 -14.40 11.08 5.69
N LEU A 33 -14.78 11.46 6.91
CA LEU A 33 -14.36 12.71 7.54
C LEU A 33 -13.21 12.42 8.51
N LEU A 34 -12.02 12.88 8.16
CA LEU A 34 -10.85 12.80 9.02
C LEU A 34 -10.70 14.10 9.81
N LYS A 35 -10.23 13.99 11.05
CA LYS A 35 -9.89 15.16 11.87
C LYS A 35 -8.76 15.93 11.21
N TRP A 36 -8.99 17.21 10.92
CA TRP A 36 -7.92 18.10 10.45
C TRP A 36 -6.80 18.17 11.49
N SER A 37 -5.56 17.96 11.02
CA SER A 37 -4.35 17.95 11.86
C SER A 37 -3.23 18.64 11.10
N ASN A 38 -2.39 19.39 11.82
CA ASN A 38 -1.20 20.01 11.24
C ASN A 38 -0.07 18.99 11.21
N LEU A 39 -0.01 18.21 10.13
CA LEU A 39 1.05 17.23 9.90
C LEU A 39 2.25 17.90 9.23
N PHE A 40 3.46 17.54 9.64
CA PHE A 40 4.67 17.99 8.96
C PHE A 40 4.88 17.17 7.69
N PRO A 41 4.88 17.78 6.48
CA PRO A 41 5.04 17.03 5.23
C PRO A 41 6.34 16.21 5.18
N SER A 42 7.37 16.64 5.91
CA SER A 42 8.65 15.93 5.98
C SER A 42 8.53 14.52 6.56
N ARG A 43 7.46 14.22 7.30
CA ARG A 43 7.26 12.96 8.02
C ARG A 43 6.25 12.03 7.37
N GLU A 44 5.79 12.35 6.16
CA GLU A 44 4.94 11.50 5.36
C GLU A 44 5.78 10.66 4.39
N PHE A 45 5.53 9.35 4.40
CA PHE A 45 6.26 8.39 3.56
C PHE A 45 5.29 7.52 2.79
N ARG A 46 5.62 7.27 1.52
CA ARG A 46 4.92 6.30 0.68
C ARG A 46 5.67 4.99 0.66
N ILE A 47 4.96 3.92 0.97
CA ILE A 47 5.47 2.56 1.04
C ILE A 47 4.95 1.78 -0.15
N PHE A 48 5.84 1.04 -0.79
CA PHE A 48 5.53 0.18 -1.93
C PHE A 48 5.62 -1.27 -1.51
N VAL A 49 4.55 -2.04 -1.75
CA VAL A 49 4.45 -3.45 -1.40
C VAL A 49 4.14 -4.28 -2.64
N VAL A 50 4.92 -5.34 -2.84
CA VAL A 50 4.75 -6.30 -3.93
C VAL A 50 4.90 -7.70 -3.35
N HIS A 51 3.95 -8.59 -3.64
CA HIS A 51 3.88 -9.93 -3.03
C HIS A 51 3.93 -9.92 -1.49
N ASN A 52 3.27 -8.96 -0.85
CA ASN A 52 3.34 -8.72 0.61
C ASN A 52 4.75 -8.39 1.14
N LEU A 53 5.69 -8.02 0.28
CA LEU A 53 7.04 -7.58 0.67
C LEU A 53 7.17 -6.08 0.46
N LEU A 54 7.78 -5.40 1.43
CA LEU A 54 8.20 -4.01 1.31
C LEU A 54 9.34 -3.92 0.27
N VAL A 55 9.10 -3.23 -0.84
CA VAL A 55 10.07 -3.07 -1.93
C VAL A 55 10.61 -1.65 -2.07
N GLY A 56 9.98 -0.67 -1.45
CA GLY A 56 10.42 0.70 -1.52
C GLY A 56 9.77 1.59 -0.48
N ILE A 57 10.51 2.64 -0.12
CA ILE A 57 10.07 3.72 0.76
C ILE A 57 10.54 5.01 0.11
N THR A 58 9.66 6.00 0.01
CA THR A 58 10.01 7.36 -0.41
C THR A 58 9.35 8.37 0.50
N GLN A 59 9.95 9.55 0.60
CA GLN A 59 9.25 10.71 1.12
C GLN A 59 8.06 11.03 0.20
N ARG A 60 6.91 11.35 0.80
CA ARG A 60 5.68 11.67 0.06
C ARG A 60 5.74 13.05 -0.59
N ASP A 61 6.45 13.97 0.08
CA ASP A 61 6.72 15.33 -0.37
C ASP A 61 7.92 15.39 -1.33
N LEU A 62 8.02 16.48 -2.10
CA LEU A 62 9.06 16.73 -3.09
C LEU A 62 10.22 17.59 -2.56
N VAL A 63 10.04 18.21 -1.39
CA VAL A 63 11.10 19.00 -0.75
C VAL A 63 12.15 18.09 -0.15
N MET A 64 13.42 18.42 -0.37
CA MET A 64 14.53 17.75 0.29
C MET A 64 14.73 18.33 1.69
N TYR A 65 14.53 17.50 2.70
CA TYR A 65 14.73 17.86 4.10
C TYR A 65 16.07 17.32 4.60
N GLU A 66 16.97 18.21 5.00
CA GLU A 66 18.34 17.87 5.42
C GLU A 66 18.34 16.94 6.65
N GLU A 67 17.41 17.13 7.58
CA GLU A 67 17.30 16.33 8.79
C GLU A 67 17.02 14.85 8.53
N LEU A 68 16.51 14.51 7.33
CA LEU A 68 16.20 13.15 6.90
C LEU A 68 17.36 12.47 6.18
N GLN A 69 18.42 13.21 5.81
CA GLN A 69 19.47 12.68 4.93
C GLN A 69 20.56 11.90 5.68
N SER A 70 20.70 12.14 7.00
CA SER A 70 21.70 11.43 7.80
C SER A 70 21.45 9.92 7.80
N SER A 71 22.51 9.12 7.72
CA SER A 71 22.39 7.65 7.70
C SER A 71 21.63 7.13 8.92
N ARG A 72 21.91 7.68 10.10
CA ARG A 72 21.19 7.35 11.34
C ARG A 72 19.68 7.57 11.20
N ARG A 73 19.26 8.72 10.66
CA ARG A 73 17.83 9.01 10.49
C ARG A 73 17.18 8.08 9.48
N ARG A 74 17.87 7.77 8.38
CA ARG A 74 17.37 6.86 7.34
C ARG A 74 17.20 5.45 7.88
N GLU A 75 18.14 4.97 8.69
CA GLU A 75 18.06 3.69 9.38
C GLU A 75 16.90 3.64 10.38
N GLU A 76 16.70 4.72 11.14
CA GLU A 76 15.57 4.85 12.07
C GLU A 76 14.22 4.78 11.33
N ILE A 77 14.06 5.56 10.26
CA ILE A 77 12.86 5.55 9.40
C ILE A 77 12.61 4.15 8.84
N LEU A 78 13.65 3.51 8.29
CA LEU A 78 13.55 2.16 7.74
C LEU A 78 13.12 1.17 8.82
N GLY A 79 13.68 1.26 10.03
CA GLY A 79 13.34 0.41 11.16
C GLY A 79 11.88 0.56 11.60
N LEU A 80 11.43 1.79 11.80
CA LEU A 80 10.04 2.10 12.18
C LEU A 80 9.04 1.57 11.16
N ILE A 81 9.27 1.85 9.87
CA ILE A 81 8.38 1.42 8.79
C ILE A 81 8.42 -0.11 8.63
N SER A 82 9.59 -0.74 8.69
CA SER A 82 9.72 -2.19 8.54
C SER A 82 9.03 -2.93 9.69
N ASN A 83 9.16 -2.42 10.92
CA ASN A 83 8.49 -2.97 12.09
C ASN A 83 6.98 -2.80 11.97
N PHE A 84 6.48 -1.61 11.60
CA PHE A 84 5.06 -1.39 11.35
C PHE A 84 4.52 -2.32 10.26
N HIS A 85 5.24 -2.47 9.15
CA HIS A 85 4.84 -3.33 8.04
C HIS A 85 4.71 -4.79 8.50
N ARG A 86 5.74 -5.33 9.16
CA ARG A 86 5.75 -6.72 9.65
C ARG A 86 4.69 -6.95 10.73
N ASP A 87 4.62 -6.06 11.71
CA ASP A 87 3.91 -6.32 12.95
C ASP A 87 2.44 -5.93 12.90
N VAL A 88 2.07 -5.00 12.02
CA VAL A 88 0.71 -4.47 11.86
C VAL A 88 0.20 -4.74 10.44
N PHE A 89 0.80 -4.13 9.43
CA PHE A 89 0.23 -4.15 8.06
C PHE A 89 0.07 -5.58 7.51
N SER A 90 1.15 -6.36 7.51
CA SER A 90 1.19 -7.71 6.96
C SER A 90 0.41 -8.74 7.77
N LYS A 91 -0.14 -8.38 8.94
CA LYS A 91 -1.08 -9.26 9.67
C LYS A 91 -2.53 -8.99 9.32
N HIS A 92 -2.85 -7.76 8.91
CA HIS A 92 -4.22 -7.32 8.67
C HIS A 92 -4.61 -7.26 7.18
N PHE A 93 -3.64 -7.19 6.26
CA PHE A 93 -3.87 -6.86 4.84
C PHE A 93 -3.36 -7.93 3.86
N THR A 94 -3.41 -9.21 4.19
CA THR A 94 -2.75 -10.29 3.41
C THR A 94 -3.57 -10.90 2.27
N SER A 95 -4.90 -10.86 2.33
CA SER A 95 -5.75 -11.63 1.41
C SER A 95 -6.13 -10.90 0.12
N THR A 96 -6.10 -9.57 0.10
CA THR A 96 -6.60 -8.75 -1.02
C THR A 96 -5.63 -7.67 -1.48
N THR A 97 -4.51 -7.47 -0.78
CA THR A 97 -3.59 -6.34 -0.96
C THR A 97 -2.13 -6.79 -1.12
N SER A 98 -1.93 -7.94 -1.80
CA SER A 98 -0.59 -8.47 -2.10
C SER A 98 0.30 -7.48 -2.88
N HIS A 99 -0.32 -6.60 -3.66
CA HIS A 99 0.33 -5.49 -4.33
C HIS A 99 -0.42 -4.21 -3.98
N CYS A 100 0.23 -3.29 -3.30
CA CYS A 100 -0.39 -2.03 -2.91
C CYS A 100 0.65 -0.95 -2.62
N CYS A 101 0.17 0.28 -2.51
CA CYS A 101 0.89 1.38 -1.92
C CYS A 101 0.08 1.90 -0.74
N TYR A 102 0.75 2.26 0.35
CA TYR A 102 0.11 2.92 1.47
C TYR A 102 1.02 4.02 2.00
N ASP A 103 0.40 5.03 2.59
CA ASP A 103 1.10 6.20 3.13
C ASP A 103 1.16 6.07 4.67
N ILE A 104 2.31 6.39 5.27
CA ILE A 104 2.55 6.40 6.71
C ILE A 104 2.96 7.81 7.12
N TYR A 105 2.46 8.28 8.26
CA TYR A 105 2.96 9.45 8.96
C TYR A 105 3.74 9.02 10.21
N ILE A 106 4.97 9.54 10.38
CA ILE A 106 5.78 9.33 11.58
C ILE A 106 5.62 10.52 12.52
N ASP A 107 4.92 10.36 13.65
CA ASP A 107 4.66 11.47 14.56
C ASP A 107 5.91 11.96 15.29
N LYS A 108 6.72 11.03 15.81
CA LYS A 108 7.93 11.33 16.56
C LYS A 108 9.04 10.38 16.15
N PHE A 109 10.25 10.93 16.10
CA PHE A 109 11.47 10.16 16.08
C PHE A 109 11.95 10.02 17.53
N ASP A 110 12.42 8.84 17.91
CA ASP A 110 12.95 8.62 19.25
C ASP A 110 14.34 9.27 19.31
N THR A 111 14.47 10.29 20.17
CA THR A 111 15.72 11.04 20.41
C THR A 111 16.81 10.20 21.08
#